data_AF-A0A841H8N4-F1
#
_entry.id   AF-A0A841H8N4-F1
#
_cell.length_a   1.000
_cell.length_b   1.000
_cell.length_c   1.000
_cell.angle_alpha   90.00
_cell.angle_beta   90.00
_cell.angle_gamma   90.00
#
_symmetry.space_group_name_H-M   'P 1'
#
loop_
_entity.id
_entity.type
_entity.pdbx_description
1 polymer ?
#
loop_
_entity_poly.entity_id
_entity_poly.type
_entity_poly.pdbx_seq_one_letter_code
_entity_poly.pdbx_strand_id
1 'polypeptide(L)'
;MPDDGGPNSTGWQETLAETGALTPEITRRILDAHGDRGRRAIEAASEGRVKQYTDFTVVVGHGDEYIIEGGACNCQDARYNLGPDESCWHALAAAIAARVGAVDHHDMFYSDVREFV
;
A
#
# COMPACT_ATOMS: atom_id res chain seq x y z
N MET A 1 32.68 8.26 6.66
CA MET A 1 31.50 8.90 6.05
C MET A 1 30.74 7.78 5.37
N PRO A 2 29.51 7.43 5.76
CA PRO A 2 28.66 6.65 4.88
C PRO A 2 28.08 7.60 3.84
N ASP A 3 28.44 7.33 2.59
CA ASP A 3 28.02 8.01 1.39
C ASP A 3 26.82 7.28 0.75
N ASP A 4 26.02 8.07 0.02
CA ASP A 4 25.14 7.71 -1.10
C ASP A 4 23.79 7.04 -0.85
N GLY A 5 22.90 7.76 -0.16
CA GLY A 5 21.47 7.67 -0.41
C GLY A 5 21.13 8.21 -1.81
N GLY A 6 21.20 7.35 -2.82
CA GLY A 6 20.78 7.67 -4.18
C GLY A 6 19.30 8.09 -4.25
N PRO A 7 18.93 9.00 -5.17
CA PRO A 7 17.58 9.54 -5.25
C PRO A 7 16.65 8.54 -5.94
N ASN A 8 15.98 7.66 -5.19
CA ASN A 8 14.69 7.06 -5.59
C ASN A 8 13.99 6.18 -4.52
N SER A 9 14.40 6.26 -3.26
CA SER A 9 13.60 5.72 -2.15
C SER A 9 13.41 6.85 -1.17
N THR A 10 12.19 7.36 -1.02
CA THR A 10 11.84 8.41 -0.03
C THR A 10 12.05 7.99 1.44
N GLY A 11 12.79 6.89 1.69
CA GLY A 11 13.22 6.34 2.99
C GLY A 11 12.07 5.84 3.87
N TRP A 12 10.84 6.26 3.59
CA TRP A 12 9.70 6.02 4.46
C TRP A 12 9.40 4.53 4.63
N GLN A 13 9.66 3.69 3.63
CA GLN A 13 9.39 2.25 3.72
C GLN A 13 10.29 1.55 4.75
N GLU A 14 11.57 1.93 4.80
CA GLU A 14 12.54 1.42 5.77
C GLU A 14 12.23 1.97 7.15
N THR A 15 12.07 3.30 7.26
CA THR A 15 11.72 3.95 8.52
C THR A 15 10.40 3.41 9.10
N LEU A 16 9.41 3.13 8.24
CA LEU A 16 8.13 2.55 8.66
C LEU A 16 8.27 1.09 9.08
N ALA A 17 9.12 0.30 8.41
CA ALA A 17 9.40 -1.07 8.82
C ALA A 17 10.13 -1.14 10.17
N GLU A 18 11.04 -0.21 10.44
CA GLU A 18 11.74 -0.09 11.73
C GLU A 18 10.82 0.41 12.85
N THR A 19 9.98 1.40 12.56
CA THR A 19 9.12 2.04 13.56
C THR A 19 7.84 1.23 13.85
N GLY A 20 7.33 0.51 12.86
CA GLY A 20 6.08 -0.26 12.95
C GLY A 20 4.81 0.60 13.08
N ALA A 21 4.91 1.92 12.90
CA ALA A 21 3.78 2.84 13.07
C ALA A 21 3.90 4.09 12.19
N LEU A 22 2.75 4.63 11.75
CA LEU A 22 2.67 5.90 11.05
C LEU A 22 2.87 7.09 12.01
N THR A 23 4.11 7.55 12.15
CA THR A 23 4.43 8.77 12.89
C THR A 23 4.13 10.02 12.04
N PRO A 24 3.95 11.21 12.65
CA PRO A 24 3.75 12.45 11.89
C PRO A 24 4.85 12.74 10.86
N GLU A 25 6.08 12.35 11.17
CA GLU A 25 7.22 12.49 10.26
C GLU A 25 7.11 11.56 9.05
N ILE A 26 6.83 10.27 9.28
CA ILE A 26 6.68 9.29 8.21
C ILE A 26 5.48 9.64 7.33
N THR A 27 4.36 10.04 7.93
CA THR A 27 3.18 10.54 7.21
C THR A 27 3.53 11.72 6.31
N ARG A 28 4.27 12.72 6.81
CA ARG A 28 4.72 13.84 5.97
C ARG A 28 5.57 13.36 4.79
N ARG A 29 6.54 12.47 5.01
CA ARG A 29 7.39 11.93 3.93
C ARG A 29 6.58 11.21 2.86
N ILE A 30 5.56 10.44 3.25
CA ILE A 30 4.66 9.75 2.31
C ILE A 30 3.84 10.77 1.49
N LEU A 31 3.32 11.82 2.14
CA LEU A 31 2.55 12.88 1.48
C LEU A 31 3.41 13.69 0.51
N ASP A 32 4.63 14.04 0.90
CA ASP A 32 5.56 14.80 0.04
C ASP A 32 5.98 13.97 -1.19
N ALA A 33 6.12 12.65 -1.03
CA ALA A 33 6.50 11.73 -2.09
C ALA A 33 5.35 11.42 -3.09
N HIS A 34 4.14 11.19 -2.58
CA HIS A 34 3.05 10.59 -3.35
C HIS A 34 1.81 11.49 -3.48
N GLY A 35 1.82 12.67 -2.85
CA GLY A 35 0.73 13.63 -2.89
C GLY A 35 -0.63 13.02 -2.53
N ASP A 36 -1.61 13.19 -3.42
CA ASP A 36 -2.97 12.67 -3.25
C ASP A 36 -3.02 11.15 -3.07
N ARG A 37 -2.17 10.43 -3.80
CA ARG A 37 -2.08 8.96 -3.72
C ARG A 37 -1.58 8.53 -2.34
N GLY A 38 -0.59 9.24 -1.79
CA GLY A 38 -0.08 9.00 -0.45
C GLY A 38 -1.15 9.21 0.63
N ARG A 39 -1.94 10.28 0.50
CA ARG A 39 -3.04 10.56 1.44
C ARG A 39 -4.08 9.44 1.47
N ARG A 40 -4.59 9.05 0.30
CA ARG A 40 -5.57 7.95 0.18
C ARG A 40 -5.02 6.62 0.71
N ALA A 41 -3.73 6.36 0.48
CA ALA A 41 -3.09 5.16 0.97
C ALA A 41 -3.04 5.10 2.50
N ILE A 42 -2.72 6.20 3.16
CA ILE A 42 -2.71 6.32 4.62
C ILE A 42 -4.13 6.15 5.19
N GLU A 43 -5.12 6.81 4.58
CA GLU A 43 -6.53 6.69 4.98
C GLU A 43 -6.98 5.22 4.90
N ALA A 44 -6.75 4.57 3.76
CA ALA A 44 -7.16 3.18 3.58
C ALA A 44 -6.45 2.19 4.52
N ALA A 45 -5.15 2.38 4.77
CA ALA A 45 -4.42 1.56 5.74
C ALA A 45 -4.94 1.77 7.17
N SER A 46 -5.28 3.01 7.54
CA SER A 46 -5.79 3.34 8.89
C SER A 46 -7.24 2.88 9.09
N GLU A 47 -8.03 2.80 8.02
CA GLU A 47 -9.42 2.31 8.02
C GLU A 47 -9.52 0.77 7.96
N GLY A 48 -8.39 0.04 7.93
CA GLY A 48 -8.40 -1.43 7.85
C GLY A 48 -8.92 -1.97 6.51
N ARG A 49 -8.72 -1.22 5.43
CA ARG A 49 -9.22 -1.57 4.08
C ARG A 49 -8.26 -2.48 3.30
N VAL A 50 -7.21 -2.97 3.95
CA VAL A 50 -6.23 -3.89 3.38
C VAL A 50 -6.46 -5.27 3.97
N LYS A 51 -6.87 -6.20 3.11
CA LYS A 51 -7.21 -7.58 3.46
C LYS A 51 -6.15 -8.51 2.91
N GLN A 52 -5.63 -9.42 3.72
CA GLN A 52 -4.73 -10.47 3.25
C GLN A 52 -5.44 -11.81 3.30
N TYR A 53 -5.55 -12.43 2.13
CA TYR A 53 -5.97 -13.80 1.93
C TYR A 53 -4.74 -14.70 1.79
N THR A 54 -4.97 -16.01 1.73
CA THR A 54 -3.89 -17.00 1.61
C THR A 54 -3.06 -16.80 0.32
N ASP A 55 -3.70 -16.33 -0.74
CA ASP A 55 -3.15 -16.19 -2.09
C ASP A 55 -2.85 -14.73 -2.48
N PHE A 56 -3.68 -13.77 -2.02
CA PHE A 56 -3.58 -12.37 -2.46
C PHE A 56 -3.78 -11.36 -1.33
N THR A 57 -3.24 -10.16 -1.53
CA THR A 57 -3.64 -8.97 -0.77
C THR A 57 -4.65 -8.18 -1.57
N VAL A 58 -5.76 -7.80 -0.95
CA VAL A 58 -6.87 -7.05 -1.57
C VAL A 58 -7.03 -5.73 -0.84
N VAL A 59 -7.12 -4.64 -1.60
CA VAL A 59 -7.41 -3.31 -1.07
C VAL A 59 -8.79 -2.89 -1.51
N VAL A 60 -9.67 -2.58 -0.55
CA VAL A 60 -11.05 -2.16 -0.83
C VAL A 60 -11.07 -0.67 -1.18
N GLY A 61 -11.34 -0.36 -2.44
CA GLY A 61 -11.55 1.01 -2.94
C GLY A 61 -12.96 1.52 -2.65
N HIS A 62 -13.32 2.69 -3.19
CA HIS A 62 -14.65 3.28 -2.97
C HIS A 62 -15.79 2.59 -3.73
N GLY A 63 -15.48 1.71 -4.70
CA GLY A 63 -16.50 0.99 -5.46
C GLY A 63 -16.06 -0.37 -5.99
N ASP A 64 -14.82 -0.78 -5.75
CA ASP A 64 -14.25 -2.03 -6.27
C ASP A 64 -13.15 -2.54 -5.33
N GLU A 65 -12.82 -3.82 -5.49
CA GLU A 65 -11.70 -4.48 -4.84
C GLU A 65 -10.50 -4.58 -5.78
N TYR A 66 -9.32 -4.30 -5.25
CA TYR A 66 -8.08 -4.26 -6.02
C TYR A 66 -7.08 -5.27 -5.51
N ILE A 67 -6.64 -6.15 -6.40
CA ILE A 67 -5.69 -7.21 -6.09
C ILE A 67 -4.28 -6.64 -6.18
N ILE A 68 -3.48 -6.88 -5.14
CA ILE A 68 -2.08 -6.52 -5.02
C ILE A 68 -1.23 -7.79 -5.02
N GLU A 69 -0.32 -7.89 -5.98
CA GLU A 69 0.64 -8.99 -6.10
C GLU A 69 2.03 -8.41 -6.37
N GLY A 70 3.03 -8.78 -5.55
CA GLY A 70 4.40 -8.30 -5.72
C GLY A 70 4.55 -6.77 -5.67
N GLY A 71 3.61 -6.05 -5.04
CA GLY A 71 3.56 -4.59 -5.02
C GLY A 71 2.90 -3.95 -6.23
N ALA A 72 2.45 -4.72 -7.22
CA ALA A 72 1.70 -4.23 -8.37
C ALA A 72 0.18 -4.32 -8.12
N CYS A 73 -0.58 -3.39 -8.70
CA CYS A 73 -2.03 -3.34 -8.60
C CYS A 73 -2.67 -3.51 -9.97
N ASN A 74 -3.84 -4.14 -10.02
CA ASN A 74 -4.62 -4.31 -11.24
C ASN A 74 -5.46 -3.07 -11.65
N CYS A 75 -5.39 -1.94 -10.92
CA CYS A 75 -6.23 -0.77 -11.17
C CYS A 75 -5.87 -0.02 -12.47
N GLN A 76 -6.81 0.80 -12.97
CA GLN A 76 -6.60 1.60 -14.16
C GLN A 76 -5.47 2.64 -13.99
N ASP A 77 -5.34 3.23 -12.80
CA ASP A 77 -4.27 4.21 -12.52
C ASP A 77 -2.89 3.58 -12.71
N ALA A 78 -2.67 2.39 -12.14
CA ALA A 78 -1.42 1.65 -12.30
C ALA A 78 -1.14 1.23 -13.74
N ARG A 79 -2.19 0.91 -14.52
CA ARG A 79 -2.04 0.46 -15.91
C ARG A 79 -1.73 1.57 -16.90
N TYR A 80 -2.24 2.79 -16.67
CA TYR A 80 -2.25 3.82 -17.71
C TYR A 80 -1.63 5.16 -17.30
N ASN A 81 -1.49 5.43 -15.99
CA ASN A 81 -1.13 6.77 -15.50
C ASN A 81 0.19 6.80 -14.70
N LEU A 82 0.84 5.66 -14.48
CA LEU A 82 2.05 5.56 -13.65
C LEU A 82 3.28 5.20 -14.47
N GLY A 83 4.39 5.84 -14.13
CA GLY A 83 5.73 5.43 -14.54
C GLY A 83 6.22 4.16 -13.82
N PRO A 84 7.35 3.58 -14.26
CA PRO A 84 7.89 2.33 -13.71
C PRO A 84 8.26 2.40 -12.22
N ASP A 85 8.57 3.59 -11.71
CA ASP A 85 8.96 3.82 -10.30
C ASP A 85 7.82 4.40 -9.45
N GLU A 86 6.63 4.58 -10.01
CA GLU A 86 5.48 5.11 -9.29
C GLU A 86 4.54 3.99 -8.83
N SER A 87 3.80 4.25 -7.75
CA SER A 87 2.82 3.30 -7.20
C SER A 87 1.45 3.95 -7.06
N CYS A 88 0.40 3.19 -7.40
CA CYS A 88 -0.96 3.65 -7.18
C CYS A 88 -1.25 3.66 -5.67
N TRP A 89 -2.29 4.38 -5.27
CA TRP A 89 -2.64 4.47 -3.85
C TRP A 89 -2.93 3.10 -3.21
N HIS A 90 -3.49 2.13 -3.96
CA HIS A 90 -3.76 0.78 -3.44
C HIS A 90 -2.47 0.02 -3.09
N ALA A 91 -1.48 0.07 -3.98
CA ALA A 91 -0.17 -0.57 -3.75
C ALA A 91 0.54 0.09 -2.55
N LEU A 92 0.47 1.42 -2.45
CA LEU A 92 0.97 2.16 -1.29
C LEU A 92 0.24 1.76 0.00
N ALA A 93 -1.09 1.63 -0.03
CA ALA A 93 -1.89 1.24 1.13
C ALA A 93 -1.48 -0.14 1.64
N ALA A 94 -1.35 -1.11 0.73
CA ALA A 94 -0.89 -2.46 1.06
C ALA A 94 0.54 -2.44 1.67
N ALA A 95 1.45 -1.66 1.09
CA ALA A 95 2.81 -1.53 1.61
C ALA A 95 2.86 -0.89 3.01
N ILE A 96 2.00 0.11 3.28
CA ILE A 96 1.89 0.76 4.59
C ILE A 96 1.28 -0.20 5.60
N ALA A 97 0.10 -0.75 5.31
CA ALA A 97 -0.65 -1.63 6.22
C ALA A 97 0.19 -2.84 6.66
N ALA A 98 0.91 -3.47 5.72
CA ALA A 98 1.79 -4.60 6.02
C ALA A 98 2.89 -4.24 7.04
N ARG A 99 3.41 -3.01 6.99
CA ARG A 99 4.50 -2.55 7.89
C ARG A 99 4.00 -2.10 9.25
N VAL A 100 2.77 -1.60 9.34
CA VAL A 100 2.18 -1.15 10.61
C VAL A 100 1.32 -2.21 11.29
N GLY A 101 1.22 -3.42 10.70
CA GLY A 101 0.37 -4.49 11.23
C GLY A 101 -1.13 -4.19 11.16
N ALA A 102 -1.56 -3.34 10.21
CA ALA A 102 -2.97 -2.97 10.00
C ALA A 102 -3.61 -3.77 8.85
N VAL A 103 -3.10 -4.97 8.58
CA VAL A 103 -3.68 -5.90 7.60
C VAL A 103 -4.75 -6.74 8.29
N ASP A 104 -5.93 -6.81 7.69
CA ASP A 104 -7.00 -7.71 8.10
C ASP A 104 -6.76 -9.10 7.48
N HIS A 105 -6.38 -10.07 8.30
CA HIS A 105 -6.01 -11.41 7.84
C HIS A 105 -7.23 -12.33 7.77
N HIS A 106 -7.41 -12.98 6.62
CA HIS A 106 -8.47 -13.93 6.36
C HIS A 106 -7.88 -15.29 6.03
N ASP A 107 -8.18 -16.30 6.86
CA ASP A 107 -7.76 -17.70 6.68
C ASP A 107 -8.60 -18.44 5.61
N MET A 108 -8.82 -17.79 4.47
CA MET A 108 -9.58 -18.29 3.32
C MET A 108 -8.89 -17.88 2.01
N PHE A 109 -9.21 -18.56 0.92
CA PHE A 109 -8.75 -18.17 -0.40
C PHE A 109 -9.65 -17.07 -0.95
N TYR A 110 -9.09 -16.09 -1.66
CA TYR A 110 -9.90 -15.01 -2.22
C TYR A 110 -10.93 -15.53 -3.24
N SER A 111 -10.57 -16.59 -3.98
CA SER A 111 -11.47 -17.27 -4.92
C SER A 111 -12.75 -17.80 -4.25
N ASP A 112 -12.65 -18.31 -3.02
CA ASP A 112 -13.81 -18.80 -2.27
C ASP A 112 -14.75 -17.68 -1.82
N VAL A 113 -14.31 -16.41 -1.80
CA VAL A 113 -15.12 -15.26 -1.36
C VAL A 113 -15.69 -14.50 -2.55
N ARG A 114 -14.91 -14.34 -3.62
CA ARG A 114 -15.30 -13.55 -4.79
C ARG A 114 -16.45 -14.17 -5.58
N GLU A 115 -16.62 -15.51 -5.53
CA GLU A 115 -17.73 -16.18 -6.21
C GLU A 115 -19.13 -15.86 -5.60
N PHE A 116 -19.18 -15.19 -4.45
CA PHE A 116 -20.42 -14.90 -3.72
C PHE A 116 -20.92 -13.44 -3.80
N VAL A 117 -20.31 -12.57 -4.62
CA VAL A 117 -20.68 -11.13 -4.73
C VAL A 117 -21.24 -10.79 -6.11
#